data_AF-A0A380TE56-F1
#
_entry.id   AF-A0A380TE56-F1
#
_cell.length_a   1.000
_cell.length_b   1.000
_cell.length_c   1.000
_cell.angle_alpha   90.00
_cell.angle_beta   90.00
_cell.angle_gamma   90.00
#
_symmetry.space_group_name_H-M   'P 1'
#
loop_
_entity.id
_entity.type
_entity.pdbx_description
1 polymer ?
#
loop_
_entity_poly.entity_id
_entity_poly.type
_entity_poly.pdbx_seq_one_letter_code
_entity_poly.pdbx_strand_id
1 'polypeptide(L)'
;MSVNGILCLVTTLFAVLTLAACQGARTRSWFGPGCPDPRLGLAFAGQGARDCGVFDDASRGSSRTVGRCAREMVATSQAFRVGQSARGPDGFYCDLAVRRADGSLWAINLWADYSAPVGESGGLYVARCKAIRLSAEPAADRRLFDLEECVFDESAFAEVVATP
;
A
#
# COMPACT_ATOMS: atom_id res chain seq x y z
N MET A 1 66.47 33.46 18.05
CA MET A 1 65.78 32.25 17.55
C MET A 1 64.72 31.88 18.59
N SER A 2 63.46 32.22 18.34
CA SER A 2 62.32 31.80 19.17
C SER A 2 61.18 31.41 18.25
N VAL A 3 60.89 30.12 18.21
CA VAL A 3 59.75 29.52 17.49
C VAL A 3 58.65 29.37 18.52
N ASN A 4 57.67 30.27 18.51
CA ASN A 4 56.47 30.18 19.34
C ASN A 4 55.31 30.73 18.53
N GLY A 5 54.35 29.89 18.16
CA GLY A 5 53.10 30.41 17.62
C GLY A 5 52.29 29.51 16.70
N ILE A 6 52.29 28.18 16.84
CA ILE A 6 51.32 27.35 16.11
C ILE A 6 50.94 26.14 16.97
N LEU A 7 50.29 26.38 18.11
CA LEU A 7 49.64 25.30 18.85
C LEU A 7 48.47 25.84 19.68
N CYS A 8 47.72 26.80 19.14
CA CYS A 8 46.44 27.21 19.73
C CYS A 8 45.33 26.35 19.10
N LEU A 9 45.32 25.11 19.57
CA LEU A 9 44.14 24.27 19.76
C LEU A 9 43.01 24.46 18.73
N VAL A 10 43.18 23.69 17.65
CA VAL A 10 42.17 23.17 16.71
C VAL A 10 41.17 22.22 17.44
N THR A 11 40.85 22.49 18.70
CA THR A 11 40.13 21.55 19.59
C THR A 11 38.73 22.04 19.96
N THR A 12 38.26 23.11 19.32
CA THR A 12 36.94 23.71 19.58
C THR A 12 36.01 23.69 18.36
N LEU A 13 36.29 22.83 17.37
CA LEU A 13 35.42 22.69 16.18
C LEU A 13 34.83 21.29 15.98
N PHE A 14 35.21 20.31 16.82
CA PHE A 14 34.66 18.94 16.75
C PHE A 14 33.50 18.67 17.72
N ALA A 15 33.20 19.57 18.65
CA ALA A 15 32.17 19.35 19.67
C ALA A 15 30.75 19.79 19.26
N VAL A 16 30.58 20.49 18.12
CA VAL A 16 29.26 21.00 17.70
C VAL A 16 28.58 20.10 16.64
N LEU A 17 29.29 19.14 16.05
CA LEU A 17 28.79 18.32 14.95
C LEU A 17 28.08 17.01 15.35
N THR A 18 28.07 16.63 16.63
CA THR A 18 27.43 15.38 17.08
C THR A 18 26.02 15.54 17.64
N LEU A 19 25.50 16.77 17.82
CA LEU A 19 24.15 17.00 18.38
C LEU A 19 23.04 17.17 17.32
N ALA A 20 23.37 17.23 16.03
CA ALA A 20 22.37 17.39 14.96
C ALA A 20 21.80 16.05 14.43
N ALA A 21 22.32 14.90 14.86
CA ALA A 21 21.89 13.59 14.33
C ALA A 21 20.64 12.99 15.02
N CYS A 22 20.13 13.61 16.09
CA CYS A 22 18.88 13.20 16.74
C CYS A 22 17.65 13.96 16.21
N GLN A 23 17.70 14.52 14.99
CA GLN A 23 16.49 15.02 14.35
C GLN A 23 15.65 13.87 13.81
N GLY A 24 14.84 13.32 14.73
CA GLY A 24 13.57 12.69 14.43
C GLY A 24 13.66 11.49 13.51
N ALA A 25 13.96 10.32 14.10
CA ALA A 25 13.25 9.12 13.69
C ALA A 25 11.75 9.40 13.92
N ARG A 26 11.11 10.06 12.95
CA ARG A 26 9.66 10.14 12.87
C ARG A 26 9.26 8.69 12.76
N THR A 27 8.75 8.12 13.83
CA THR A 27 7.94 6.92 13.75
C THR A 27 6.85 7.27 12.75
N ARG A 28 7.03 6.90 11.47
CA ARG A 28 5.91 6.86 10.53
C ARG A 28 4.91 5.99 11.27
N SER A 29 3.83 6.59 11.77
CA SER A 29 2.81 5.79 12.40
C SER A 29 2.36 4.87 11.28
N TRP A 30 2.69 3.59 11.37
CA TRP A 30 2.11 2.54 10.53
C TRP A 30 0.57 2.58 10.64
N PHE A 31 0.08 3.27 11.67
CA PHE A 31 -1.31 3.60 11.99
C PHE A 31 -1.92 4.81 11.24
N GLY A 32 -1.43 5.21 10.07
CA GLY A 32 -2.17 6.17 9.21
C GLY A 32 -3.53 5.59 8.74
N PRO A 33 -4.56 6.40 8.44
CA PRO A 33 -5.86 5.88 7.97
C PRO A 33 -5.71 5.10 6.65
N GLY A 34 -6.44 3.99 6.51
CA GLY A 34 -6.47 3.16 5.31
C GLY A 34 -5.33 2.15 5.17
N CYS A 35 -4.98 1.82 3.93
CA CYS A 35 -3.95 0.83 3.62
C CYS A 35 -2.55 1.27 4.04
N PRO A 36 -1.77 0.38 4.71
CA PRO A 36 -0.39 0.69 5.09
C PRO A 36 0.48 1.08 3.90
N ASP A 37 0.26 0.40 2.76
CA ASP A 37 0.84 0.76 1.48
C ASP A 37 -0.27 1.09 0.45
N PRO A 38 -0.53 2.39 0.21
CA PRO A 38 -1.52 2.79 -0.77
C PRO A 38 -1.07 2.52 -2.21
N ARG A 39 0.19 2.17 -2.48
CA ARG A 39 0.73 1.87 -3.81
C ARG A 39 0.84 0.38 -4.10
N LEU A 40 0.57 -0.48 -3.12
CA LEU A 40 0.61 -1.93 -3.26
C LEU A 40 -0.13 -2.38 -4.52
N GLY A 41 0.51 -3.26 -5.30
CA GLY A 41 -0.03 -3.81 -6.54
C GLY A 41 0.06 -2.90 -7.77
N LEU A 42 0.49 -1.64 -7.63
CA LEU A 42 0.59 -0.73 -8.78
C LEU A 42 1.73 -1.12 -9.74
N ALA A 43 2.91 -1.47 -9.19
CA ALA A 43 4.02 -1.96 -10.02
C ALA A 43 3.65 -3.28 -10.71
N PHE A 44 3.00 -4.18 -9.97
CA PHE A 44 2.49 -5.46 -10.47
C PHE A 44 1.46 -5.30 -11.62
N ALA A 45 0.61 -4.27 -11.55
CA ALA A 45 -0.32 -3.93 -12.63
C ALA A 45 0.38 -3.59 -13.97
N GLY A 46 1.66 -3.19 -13.89
CA GLY A 46 2.51 -2.85 -15.03
C GLY A 46 2.67 -1.35 -15.26
N GLN A 47 3.64 -1.00 -16.10
CA GLN A 47 3.88 0.41 -16.46
C GLN A 47 2.66 1.01 -17.17
N GLY A 48 2.28 2.22 -16.75
CA GLY A 48 1.13 2.94 -17.32
C GLY A 48 -0.22 2.47 -16.81
N ALA A 49 -0.27 1.54 -15.84
CA ALA A 49 -1.51 1.16 -15.19
C ALA A 49 -2.17 2.38 -14.52
N ARG A 50 -3.49 2.50 -14.70
CA ARG A 50 -4.27 3.54 -14.02
C ARG A 50 -4.45 3.17 -12.56
N ASP A 51 -3.95 4.00 -11.65
CA ASP A 51 -4.29 3.91 -10.22
C ASP A 51 -5.61 4.64 -9.97
N CYS A 52 -6.67 3.89 -9.68
CA CYS A 52 -7.95 4.46 -9.24
C CYS A 52 -7.98 4.79 -7.75
N GLY A 53 -6.90 4.46 -7.01
CA GLY A 53 -6.77 4.69 -5.59
C GLY A 53 -7.42 3.58 -4.75
N VAL A 54 -7.38 3.79 -3.43
CA VAL A 54 -7.98 2.92 -2.43
C VAL A 54 -9.11 3.68 -1.74
N PHE A 55 -10.31 3.10 -1.75
CA PHE A 55 -11.43 3.56 -0.96
C PHE A 55 -11.21 3.22 0.52
N ASP A 56 -11.27 4.21 1.40
CA ASP A 56 -11.30 3.99 2.85
C ASP A 56 -12.76 4.04 3.32
N ASP A 57 -13.23 2.96 3.94
CA ASP A 57 -14.60 2.84 4.42
C ASP A 57 -14.99 3.93 5.45
N ALA A 58 -14.00 4.51 6.15
CA ALA A 58 -14.23 5.65 7.03
C ALA A 58 -14.60 6.95 6.26
N SER A 59 -14.39 7.00 4.94
CA SER A 59 -14.50 8.21 4.11
C SER A 59 -15.46 8.03 2.91
N ARG A 60 -16.75 8.33 3.13
CA ARG A 60 -17.79 8.30 2.09
C ARG A 60 -17.46 9.12 0.83
N GLY A 61 -16.68 10.20 0.97
CA GLY A 61 -16.26 11.05 -0.15
C GLY A 61 -15.32 10.33 -1.13
N SER A 62 -14.41 9.51 -0.61
CA SER A 62 -13.43 8.77 -1.42
C SER A 62 -14.09 7.70 -2.30
N SER A 63 -15.16 7.07 -1.81
CA SER A 63 -15.90 6.01 -2.50
C SER A 63 -16.38 6.42 -3.90
N ARG A 64 -16.94 7.62 -4.03
CA ARG A 64 -17.51 8.10 -5.31
C ARG A 64 -16.45 8.31 -6.37
N THR A 65 -15.30 8.88 -5.99
CA THR A 65 -14.20 9.15 -6.92
C THR A 65 -13.51 7.86 -7.35
N VAL A 66 -13.16 6.99 -6.39
CA VAL A 66 -12.52 5.70 -6.65
C VAL A 66 -13.44 4.81 -7.48
N GLY A 67 -14.71 4.69 -7.09
CA GLY A 67 -15.68 3.86 -7.82
C GLY A 67 -16.00 4.37 -9.22
N ARG A 68 -16.01 5.69 -9.45
CA ARG A 68 -16.15 6.24 -10.81
C ARG A 68 -14.96 5.84 -11.68
N CYS A 69 -13.73 6.05 -11.20
CA CYS A 69 -12.53 5.64 -11.93
C CYS A 69 -12.55 4.14 -12.24
N ALA A 70 -12.88 3.30 -11.25
CA ALA A 70 -12.93 1.85 -11.44
C ALA A 70 -13.92 1.45 -12.54
N ARG A 71 -15.13 2.03 -12.54
CA ARG A 71 -16.15 1.78 -13.57
C ARG A 71 -15.70 2.21 -14.97
N GLU A 72 -15.06 3.37 -15.07
CA GLU A 72 -14.47 3.83 -16.33
C GLU A 72 -13.41 2.83 -16.82
N MET A 73 -12.51 2.38 -15.94
CA MET A 73 -11.43 1.48 -16.32
C MET A 73 -11.89 0.08 -16.69
N VAL A 74 -12.91 -0.47 -16.02
CA VAL A 74 -13.48 -1.79 -16.37
C VAL A 74 -14.10 -1.81 -17.76
N ALA A 75 -14.63 -0.68 -18.23
CA ALA A 75 -15.14 -0.55 -19.60
C ALA A 75 -14.02 -0.49 -20.67
N THR A 76 -12.76 -0.35 -20.26
CA THR A 76 -11.59 -0.34 -21.16
C THR A 76 -10.84 -1.67 -21.14
N SER A 77 -9.85 -1.83 -22.02
CA SER A 77 -8.86 -2.92 -21.93
C SER A 77 -7.55 -2.50 -21.26
N GLN A 78 -7.51 -1.32 -20.64
CA GLN A 78 -6.29 -0.79 -20.04
C GLN A 78 -6.00 -1.46 -18.70
N ALA A 79 -4.71 -1.53 -18.36
CA ALA A 79 -4.27 -1.95 -17.04
C ALA A 79 -4.74 -0.96 -15.97
N PHE A 80 -5.21 -1.46 -14.83
CA PHE A 80 -5.64 -0.62 -13.73
C PHE A 80 -5.45 -1.32 -12.39
N ARG A 81 -5.48 -0.52 -11.33
CA ARG A 81 -5.56 -0.96 -9.95
C ARG A 81 -6.62 -0.14 -9.21
N VAL A 82 -7.44 -0.82 -8.42
CA VAL A 82 -8.41 -0.20 -7.51
C VAL A 82 -8.36 -0.95 -6.19
N GLY A 83 -8.53 -0.24 -5.08
CA GLY A 83 -8.56 -0.86 -3.76
C GLY A 83 -9.72 -0.43 -2.89
N GLN A 84 -9.91 -1.18 -1.83
CA GLN A 84 -10.72 -0.83 -0.67
C GLN A 84 -9.95 -1.20 0.60
N SER A 85 -10.23 -0.48 1.67
CA SER A 85 -9.66 -0.75 2.98
C SER A 85 -10.65 -0.41 4.07
N ALA A 86 -10.56 -1.17 5.16
CA ALA A 86 -11.16 -0.76 6.42
C ALA A 86 -10.21 -1.07 7.57
N ARG A 87 -10.43 -0.37 8.67
CA ARG A 87 -9.65 -0.52 9.89
C ARG A 87 -10.57 -0.52 11.10
N GLY A 88 -10.36 -1.51 11.96
CA GLY A 88 -10.93 -1.58 13.30
C GLY A 88 -9.89 -1.26 14.38
N PRO A 89 -10.29 -1.27 15.66
CA PRO A 89 -9.38 -1.10 16.79
C PRO A 89 -8.28 -2.16 16.87
N ASP A 90 -8.56 -3.36 16.36
CA ASP A 90 -7.78 -4.59 16.50
C ASP A 90 -7.28 -5.15 15.17
N GLY A 91 -7.48 -4.46 14.05
CA GLY A 91 -7.03 -4.97 12.77
C GLY A 91 -7.31 -4.05 11.59
N PHE A 92 -6.86 -4.47 10.42
CA PHE A 92 -7.19 -3.82 9.16
C PHE A 92 -7.22 -4.85 8.03
N TYR A 93 -7.86 -4.47 6.92
CA TYR A 93 -7.70 -5.16 5.66
C TYR A 93 -7.60 -4.16 4.50
N CYS A 94 -7.03 -4.66 3.41
CA CYS A 94 -6.74 -3.98 2.17
C CYS A 94 -6.95 -4.95 1.02
N ASP A 95 -8.07 -4.81 0.33
CA ASP A 95 -8.35 -5.62 -0.85
C ASP A 95 -8.10 -4.78 -2.08
N LEU A 96 -7.35 -5.32 -3.01
CA LEU A 96 -6.99 -4.66 -4.26
C LEU A 96 -7.39 -5.56 -5.42
N ALA A 97 -8.07 -4.97 -6.40
CA ALA A 97 -8.31 -5.57 -7.68
C ALA A 97 -7.35 -4.97 -8.70
N VAL A 98 -6.62 -5.82 -9.41
CA VAL A 98 -5.64 -5.42 -10.41
C VAL A 98 -5.99 -6.08 -11.74
N ARG A 99 -5.97 -5.29 -12.81
CA ARG A 99 -5.95 -5.78 -14.19
C ARG A 99 -4.61 -5.43 -14.81
N ARG A 100 -3.88 -6.42 -15.31
CA ARG A 100 -2.63 -6.21 -16.06
C ARG A 100 -2.93 -5.93 -17.54
N ALA A 101 -1.92 -5.48 -18.28
CA ALA A 101 -2.04 -5.15 -19.71
C ALA A 101 -2.42 -6.36 -20.60
N ASP A 102 -2.11 -7.58 -20.17
CA ASP A 102 -2.52 -8.82 -20.82
C ASP A 102 -3.99 -9.19 -20.56
N GLY A 103 -4.71 -8.39 -19.78
CA GLY A 103 -6.10 -8.62 -19.40
C GLY A 103 -6.29 -9.56 -18.22
N SER A 104 -5.23 -10.12 -17.65
CA SER A 104 -5.31 -10.95 -16.44
C SER A 104 -5.79 -10.14 -15.25
N LEU A 105 -6.64 -10.76 -14.43
CA LEU A 105 -7.28 -10.14 -13.27
C LEU A 105 -6.74 -10.78 -11.99
N TRP A 106 -6.44 -9.95 -11.01
CA TRP A 106 -5.76 -10.35 -9.79
C TRP A 106 -6.39 -9.72 -8.56
N ALA A 107 -6.39 -10.49 -7.49
CA ALA A 107 -6.71 -10.04 -6.15
C ALA A 107 -5.43 -9.96 -5.34
N ILE A 108 -5.20 -8.84 -4.67
CA ILE A 108 -4.13 -8.69 -3.68
C ILE A 108 -4.81 -8.28 -2.37
N ASN A 109 -4.71 -9.12 -1.35
CA ASN A 109 -5.33 -8.90 -0.05
C ASN A 109 -4.22 -8.79 0.97
N LEU A 110 -4.18 -7.68 1.70
CA LEU A 110 -3.26 -7.46 2.81
C LEU A 110 -4.09 -7.21 4.06
N TRP A 111 -3.86 -7.98 5.12
CA TRP A 111 -4.61 -7.83 6.36
C TRP A 111 -3.71 -7.99 7.57
N ALA A 112 -4.17 -7.46 8.70
CA ALA A 112 -3.62 -7.77 10.01
C ALA A 112 -4.72 -7.86 11.05
N ASP A 113 -4.53 -8.78 11.98
CA ASP A 113 -5.32 -8.95 13.20
C ASP A 113 -4.36 -8.85 14.39
N TYR A 114 -4.37 -7.71 15.07
CA TYR A 114 -3.51 -7.42 16.22
C TYR A 114 -3.92 -8.16 17.48
N SER A 115 -5.10 -8.80 17.49
CA SER A 115 -5.57 -9.65 18.57
C SER A 115 -5.11 -11.10 18.43
N ALA A 116 -4.70 -11.50 17.22
CA ALA A 116 -4.26 -12.86 16.92
C ALA A 116 -2.84 -13.16 17.45
N PRO A 117 -2.50 -14.44 17.66
CA PRO A 117 -1.16 -14.86 18.05
C PRO A 117 -0.07 -14.39 17.08
N VAL A 118 1.16 -14.25 17.59
CA VAL A 118 2.34 -13.94 16.77
C VAL A 118 2.50 -15.03 15.69
N GLY A 119 2.60 -14.61 14.43
CA GLY A 119 2.68 -15.50 13.28
C GLY A 119 1.34 -15.73 12.56
N GLU A 120 0.23 -15.37 13.19
CA GLU A 120 -1.13 -15.43 12.62
C GLU A 120 -1.76 -14.04 12.46
N SER A 121 -1.07 -12.99 12.94
CA SER A 121 -1.56 -11.61 13.05
C SER A 121 -1.69 -10.86 11.73
N GLY A 122 -1.62 -11.53 10.59
CA GLY A 122 -1.75 -10.91 9.28
C GLY A 122 -1.14 -11.71 8.15
N GLY A 123 -1.33 -11.21 6.94
CA GLY A 123 -0.83 -11.86 5.76
C GLY A 123 -1.01 -11.04 4.50
N LEU A 124 -0.35 -11.51 3.45
CA LEU A 124 -0.53 -11.07 2.08
C LEU A 124 -1.02 -12.30 1.30
N TYR A 125 -2.03 -12.10 0.47
CA TYR A 125 -2.58 -13.14 -0.41
C TYR A 125 -2.73 -12.57 -1.81
N VAL A 126 -2.14 -13.26 -2.78
CA VAL A 126 -2.20 -12.88 -4.19
C VAL A 126 -2.83 -14.02 -4.96
N ALA A 127 -3.91 -13.73 -5.67
CA ALA A 127 -4.65 -14.74 -6.43
C ALA A 127 -5.02 -14.23 -7.81
N ARG A 128 -5.02 -15.14 -8.77
CA ARG A 128 -5.55 -14.92 -10.10
C ARG A 128 -7.04 -15.17 -10.11
N CYS A 129 -7.82 -14.25 -10.65
CA CYS A 129 -9.28 -14.33 -10.70
C CYS A 129 -9.78 -14.42 -12.13
N LYS A 130 -10.98 -14.97 -12.30
CA LYS A 130 -11.65 -15.03 -13.61
C LYS A 130 -12.44 -13.76 -13.91
N ALA A 131 -13.00 -13.12 -12.89
CA ALA A 131 -13.77 -11.89 -13.03
C ALA A 131 -13.59 -10.95 -11.84
N ILE A 132 -13.76 -9.65 -12.12
CA ILE A 132 -13.93 -8.58 -11.13
C ILE A 132 -15.31 -7.99 -11.39
N ARG A 133 -16.20 -8.02 -10.40
CA ARG A 133 -17.52 -7.39 -10.47
C ARG A 133 -17.51 -6.13 -9.64
N LEU A 134 -17.67 -4.97 -10.29
CA LEU A 134 -17.83 -3.72 -9.57
C LEU A 134 -19.26 -3.58 -9.07
N SER A 135 -19.42 -3.24 -7.80
CA SER A 135 -20.72 -2.93 -7.23
C SER A 135 -21.19 -1.55 -7.73
N ALA A 136 -22.42 -1.47 -8.23
CA ALA A 136 -23.01 -0.20 -8.69
C ALA A 136 -23.14 0.79 -7.52
N GLU A 137 -23.52 0.27 -6.37
CA GLU A 137 -23.50 0.90 -5.06
C GLU A 137 -22.69 0.00 -4.13
N PRO A 138 -21.88 0.54 -3.20
CA PRO A 138 -21.26 -0.30 -2.18
C PRO A 138 -22.36 -1.10 -1.50
N ALA A 139 -22.23 -2.43 -1.48
CA ALA A 139 -23.24 -3.31 -0.88
C ALA A 139 -23.40 -2.97 0.63
N ALA A 140 -24.33 -3.61 1.33
CA ALA A 140 -24.50 -3.37 2.77
C ALA A 140 -23.19 -3.59 3.57
N ASP A 141 -22.32 -4.46 3.05
CA ASP A 141 -20.96 -4.74 3.56
C ASP A 141 -19.87 -3.80 3.00
N ARG A 142 -20.29 -2.79 2.23
CA ARG A 142 -19.50 -1.68 1.69
C ARG A 142 -18.35 -2.10 0.78
N ARG A 143 -18.44 -3.27 0.16
CA ARG A 143 -17.48 -3.70 -0.86
C ARG A 143 -17.68 -2.93 -2.16
N LEU A 144 -16.57 -2.44 -2.71
CA LEU A 144 -16.51 -1.78 -4.00
C LEU A 144 -16.51 -2.79 -5.16
N PHE A 145 -15.94 -3.97 -4.93
CA PHE A 145 -15.85 -5.02 -5.92
C PHE A 145 -15.92 -6.40 -5.27
N ASP A 146 -16.44 -7.35 -6.05
CA ASP A 146 -16.35 -8.78 -5.80
C ASP A 146 -15.38 -9.42 -6.78
N LEU A 147 -14.74 -10.50 -6.32
CA LEU A 147 -13.75 -11.24 -7.07
C LEU A 147 -14.25 -12.68 -7.22
N GLU A 148 -14.20 -13.22 -8.44
CA GLU A 148 -14.78 -14.54 -8.74
C GLU A 148 -13.74 -15.54 -9.20
N GLU A 149 -13.90 -16.78 -8.71
CA GLU A 149 -13.07 -17.94 -9.07
C GLU A 149 -11.56 -17.63 -8.92
N CYS A 150 -11.19 -17.07 -7.76
CA CYS A 150 -9.80 -16.70 -7.49
C CYS A 150 -9.00 -17.89 -6.96
N VAL A 151 -7.84 -18.13 -7.56
CA VAL A 151 -6.90 -19.18 -7.19
C VAL A 151 -5.58 -18.54 -6.79
N PHE A 152 -5.05 -18.94 -5.62
CA PHE A 152 -3.74 -18.49 -5.16
C PHE A 152 -2.67 -18.75 -6.22
N ASP A 153 -1.77 -17.79 -6.40
CA ASP A 153 -0.66 -17.89 -7.36
C ASP A 153 0.64 -17.50 -6.67
N GLU A 154 1.47 -18.51 -6.42
CA GLU A 154 2.74 -18.35 -5.72
C GLU A 154 3.73 -17.48 -6.49
N SER A 155 3.71 -17.55 -7.83
CA SER A 155 4.60 -16.76 -8.68
C SER A 155 4.23 -15.28 -8.66
N ALA A 156 2.94 -14.96 -8.73
CA ALA A 156 2.44 -13.61 -8.61
C ALA A 156 2.64 -13.05 -7.20
N PHE A 157 2.50 -13.88 -6.17
CA PHE A 157 2.83 -13.49 -4.80
C PHE A 157 4.30 -13.05 -4.69
N ALA A 158 5.23 -13.86 -5.20
CA ALA A 158 6.64 -13.53 -5.19
C ALA A 158 6.95 -12.23 -5.98
N GLU A 159 6.27 -12.02 -7.11
CA GLU A 159 6.38 -10.79 -7.90
C GLU A 159 5.94 -9.55 -7.10
N VAL A 160 4.75 -9.60 -6.47
CA VAL A 160 4.22 -8.49 -5.67
C VAL A 160 5.15 -8.14 -4.51
N VAL A 161 5.70 -9.15 -3.82
CA VAL A 161 6.64 -8.94 -2.71
C VAL A 161 7.97 -8.34 -3.18
N ALA A 162 8.41 -8.67 -4.40
CA ALA A 162 9.64 -8.13 -4.97
C ALA A 162 9.50 -6.68 -5.48
N THR A 163 8.29 -6.16 -5.66
CA THR A 163 8.02 -4.83 -6.22
C THR A 163 7.26 -3.92 -5.24
N PRO A 164 7.96 -3.26 -4.29
CA PRO A 164 7.36 -2.28 -3.39
C PRO A 164 6.96 -0.96 -4.08
#